data_AF-A0A418CBV0-F1
#
_entry.id   AF-A0A418CBV0-F1
#
_cell.length_a   1.000
_cell.length_b   1.000
_cell.length_c   1.000
_cell.angle_alpha   90.00
_cell.angle_beta   90.00
_cell.angle_gamma   90.00
#
_symmetry.space_group_name_H-M   'P 1'
#
loop_
_entity.id
_entity.type
_entity.pdbx_description
1 polymer ?
#
loop_
_entity_poly.entity_id
_entity_poly.type
_entity_poly.pdbx_seq_one_letter_code
_entity_poly.pdbx_strand_id
1 'polypeptide(L)'
;MKDERTNARKECEILVQNIAQSHARLAPGIQVAIENQWDNDFSECLRAFVAEKEEEIRDVCSSHYQEFVQSIEDIVQIKCDVNDLQELVDVTTPLVQGNDMVVACRNIRQNIDTSIERLQQCQRIVECTAKVDKYIHANQLYHALKVLDTIKVDVSSFRGNHFAKRVNDWIASTMTHLRALTMKNTSTWLEDIRNAASSIGAQAMKRGDEAMPPRLSSDESGGLHLPSLEELSLHAQNIRATNALHADYCQQALALLAPMLRTLHVYKYLHTTSELAKFYNTNRM
;
A
#
# COMPACT_ATOMS: atom_id res chain seq x y z
N MET A 1 103.40 50.77 3.10
CA MET A 1 102.61 51.61 4.04
C MET A 1 101.11 51.64 3.75
N LYS A 2 100.62 51.96 2.54
CA LYS A 2 99.17 51.87 2.25
C LYS A 2 98.67 50.41 2.18
N ASP A 3 99.50 49.49 1.67
CA ASP A 3 99.13 48.06 1.54
C ASP A 3 99.14 47.26 2.85
N GLU A 4 99.99 47.58 3.83
CA GLU A 4 99.99 46.87 5.13
C GLU A 4 98.80 47.24 6.00
N ARG A 5 98.39 48.52 6.01
CA ARG A 5 97.20 48.96 6.75
C ARG A 5 95.90 48.41 6.15
N THR A 6 95.82 48.30 4.82
CA THR A 6 94.66 47.67 4.17
C THR A 6 94.64 46.16 4.37
N ASN A 7 95.81 45.52 4.51
CA ASN A 7 95.88 44.10 4.85
C ASN A 7 95.46 43.82 6.31
N ALA A 8 95.93 44.63 7.26
CA ALA A 8 95.54 44.52 8.68
C ALA A 8 94.02 44.74 8.89
N ARG A 9 93.42 45.68 8.15
CA ARG A 9 91.96 45.92 8.19
C ARG A 9 91.15 44.72 7.67
N LYS A 10 91.62 44.06 6.60
CA LYS A 10 90.99 42.84 6.06
C LYS A 10 91.10 41.66 7.01
N GLU A 11 92.27 41.47 7.64
CA GLU A 11 92.47 40.43 8.64
C GLU A 11 91.59 40.65 9.88
N CYS A 12 91.37 41.92 10.25
CA CYS A 12 90.46 42.32 11.31
C CYS A 12 88.98 42.03 10.98
N GLU A 13 88.54 42.34 9.76
CA GLU A 13 87.18 42.00 9.28
C GLU A 13 86.94 40.48 9.28
N ILE A 14 87.93 39.69 8.85
CA ILE A 14 87.88 38.23 8.88
C ILE A 14 87.80 37.71 10.33
N LEU A 15 88.53 38.33 11.27
CA LEU A 15 88.49 37.98 12.67
C LEU A 15 87.10 38.24 13.28
N VAL A 16 86.50 39.40 12.99
CA VAL A 16 85.14 39.75 13.45
C VAL A 16 84.10 38.76 12.88
N GLN A 17 84.19 38.39 11.60
CA GLN A 17 83.31 37.38 11.01
C GLN A 17 83.49 36.00 11.65
N ASN A 18 84.72 35.59 11.96
CA ASN A 18 85.00 34.33 12.63
C ASN A 18 84.45 34.28 14.07
N ILE A 19 84.48 35.41 14.77
CA ILE A 19 83.87 35.57 16.09
C ILE A 19 82.34 35.49 15.99
N ALA A 20 81.74 36.12 14.98
CA ALA A 20 80.30 36.15 14.77
C ALA A 20 79.70 34.75 14.49
N GLN A 21 80.48 33.82 13.94
CA GLN A 21 80.04 32.45 13.68
C GLN A 21 79.91 31.58 14.93
N SER A 22 80.56 31.93 16.05
CA SER A 22 80.48 31.15 17.29
C SER A 22 80.93 31.94 18.53
N HIS A 23 80.07 31.96 19.55
CA HIS A 23 80.38 32.57 20.85
C HIS A 23 81.65 32.01 21.52
N ALA A 24 82.05 30.76 21.22
CA ALA A 24 83.26 30.16 21.76
C ALA A 24 84.56 30.80 21.22
N ARG A 25 84.47 31.52 20.09
CA ARG A 25 85.61 32.18 19.43
C ARG A 25 85.80 33.62 19.86
N LEU A 26 84.89 34.15 20.69
CA LEU A 26 84.92 35.53 21.17
C LEU A 26 86.17 35.82 22.00
N ALA A 27 86.44 35.01 23.03
CA ALA A 27 87.59 35.25 23.92
C ALA A 27 88.95 35.06 23.21
N PRO A 28 89.19 33.97 22.44
CA PRO A 28 90.41 33.85 21.65
C PRO A 28 90.56 34.93 20.57
N GLY A 29 89.45 35.35 19.95
CA GLY A 29 89.46 36.38 18.92
C GLY A 29 89.82 37.77 19.46
N ILE A 30 89.31 38.15 20.63
CA ILE A 30 89.69 39.39 21.30
C ILE A 30 91.17 39.34 21.73
N GLN A 31 91.64 38.19 22.22
CA GLN A 31 93.04 38.01 22.59
C GLN A 31 93.98 38.21 21.39
N VAL A 32 93.65 37.66 20.22
CA VAL A 32 94.40 37.85 18.96
C VAL A 32 94.39 39.31 18.51
N ALA A 33 93.29 40.05 18.69
CA ALA A 33 93.23 41.47 18.36
C ALA A 33 94.15 42.32 19.26
N ILE A 34 94.23 42.00 20.55
CA ILE A 34 95.09 42.69 21.52
C ILE A 34 96.57 42.35 21.29
N GLU A 35 96.90 41.08 21.02
CA GLU A 35 98.27 40.62 20.74
C GLU A 35 98.87 41.30 19.49
N ASN A 36 98.02 41.61 18.50
CA ASN A 36 98.41 42.34 17.28
C ASN A 36 98.28 43.88 17.38
N GLN A 37 97.93 44.43 18.55
CA GLN A 37 97.73 45.87 18.80
C GLN A 37 96.67 46.53 17.88
N TRP A 38 95.62 45.80 17.52
CA TRP A 38 94.54 46.26 16.63
C TRP A 38 93.38 46.94 17.38
N ASP A 39 93.59 47.48 18.57
CA ASP A 39 92.51 47.91 19.48
C ASP A 39 91.47 48.85 18.83
N ASN A 40 91.95 49.87 18.09
CA ASN A 40 91.08 50.83 17.42
C ASN A 40 90.45 50.26 16.14
N ASP A 41 91.23 49.55 15.33
CA ASP A 41 90.78 48.97 14.06
C ASP A 41 89.74 47.86 14.30
N PHE A 42 89.94 47.03 15.33
CA PHE A 42 88.99 45.99 15.75
C PHE A 42 87.69 46.55 16.31
N SER A 43 87.76 47.61 17.13
CA SER A 43 86.54 48.28 17.60
C SER A 43 85.77 48.93 16.45
N GLU A 44 86.45 49.49 15.44
CA GLU A 44 85.81 50.09 14.27
C GLU A 44 85.17 49.01 13.38
N CYS A 45 85.90 47.93 13.08
CA CYS A 45 85.38 46.78 12.32
C CYS A 45 84.19 46.10 13.03
N LEU A 46 84.22 45.94 14.35
CA LEU A 46 83.10 45.39 15.11
C LEU A 46 81.87 46.31 15.07
N ARG A 47 82.07 47.63 15.20
CA ARG A 47 80.97 48.61 15.12
C ARG A 47 80.34 48.63 13.73
N ALA A 48 81.17 48.55 12.68
CA ALA A 48 80.70 48.44 11.30
C ALA A 48 79.90 47.14 11.08
N PHE A 49 80.38 46.01 11.59
CA PHE A 49 79.68 44.73 11.51
C PHE A 49 78.34 44.73 12.25
N VAL A 50 78.28 45.35 13.44
CA VAL A 50 77.02 45.50 14.19
C VAL A 50 76.02 46.37 13.40
N ALA A 51 76.48 47.48 12.82
CA ALA A 51 75.62 48.34 12.01
C ALA A 51 75.09 47.61 10.77
N GLU A 52 75.94 46.84 10.09
CA GLU A 52 75.56 45.99 8.95
C GLU A 52 74.52 44.94 9.36
N LYS A 53 74.71 44.25 10.49
CA LYS A 53 73.74 43.24 10.98
C LYS A 53 72.43 43.85 11.45
N GLU A 54 72.45 45.03 12.07
CA GLU A 54 71.22 45.73 12.38
C GLU A 54 70.44 46.15 11.13
N GLU A 55 71.15 46.54 10.06
CA GLU A 55 70.53 46.85 8.77
C GLU A 55 69.94 45.60 8.11
N GLU A 56 70.66 44.48 8.12
CA GLU A 56 70.15 43.19 7.62
C GLU A 56 68.89 42.74 8.39
N ILE A 57 68.88 42.89 9.72
CA ILE A 57 67.69 42.59 10.54
C ILE A 57 66.54 43.53 10.17
N ARG A 58 66.80 44.83 9.98
CA ARG A 58 65.76 45.80 9.57
C ARG A 58 65.19 45.48 8.19
N ASP A 59 66.02 45.05 7.24
CA ASP A 59 65.59 44.66 5.89
C ASP A 59 64.71 43.40 5.94
N VAL A 60 65.12 42.37 6.68
CA VAL A 60 64.31 41.16 6.86
C VAL A 60 62.99 41.48 7.56
N CYS A 61 63.03 42.26 8.65
CA CYS A 61 61.82 42.65 9.38
C CYS A 61 60.87 43.50 8.51
N SER A 62 61.40 44.45 7.74
CA SER A 62 60.57 45.31 6.88
C SER A 62 59.99 44.55 5.69
N SER A 63 60.75 43.61 5.10
CA SER A 63 60.28 42.76 4.00
C SER A 63 59.10 41.87 4.42
N HIS A 64 59.10 41.36 5.65
CA HIS A 64 58.08 40.41 6.11
C HIS A 64 57.00 41.02 7.01
N TYR A 65 57.13 42.29 7.41
CA TYR A 65 56.17 42.93 8.31
C TYR A 65 54.74 42.87 7.75
N GLN A 66 54.58 43.19 6.46
CA GLN A 66 53.26 43.23 5.84
C GLN A 66 52.64 41.84 5.69
N GLU A 67 53.43 40.82 5.36
CA GLU A 67 52.98 39.42 5.31
C GLU A 67 52.55 38.90 6.69
N PHE A 68 53.29 39.29 7.73
CA PHE A 68 52.94 38.95 9.12
C PHE A 68 51.63 39.61 9.56
N VAL A 69 51.44 40.89 9.27
CA VAL A 69 50.20 41.61 9.57
C VAL A 69 49.02 40.97 8.83
N GLN A 70 49.18 40.68 7.54
CA GLN A 70 48.14 40.00 6.76
C GLN A 70 47.78 38.63 7.35
N SER A 71 48.78 37.85 7.76
CA SER A 71 48.55 36.54 8.39
C SER A 71 47.75 36.65 9.70
N ILE A 72 47.99 37.70 10.49
CA ILE A 72 47.23 37.96 11.73
C ILE A 72 45.79 38.36 11.39
N GLU A 73 45.60 39.25 10.41
CA GLU A 73 44.27 39.66 9.95
C GLU A 73 43.47 38.47 9.43
N ASP A 74 44.09 37.60 8.63
CA ASP A 74 43.47 36.38 8.12
C ASP A 74 43.06 35.43 9.25
N ILE A 75 43.90 35.26 10.29
CA ILE A 75 43.55 34.45 11.47
C ILE A 75 42.36 35.05 12.23
N VAL A 76 42.30 36.37 12.36
CA VAL A 76 41.18 37.06 13.01
C VAL A 76 39.90 36.87 12.18
N GLN A 77 39.99 37.01 10.86
CA GLN A 77 38.85 36.80 9.97
C GLN A 77 38.34 35.35 10.06
N ILE A 78 39.23 34.37 10.00
CA ILE A 78 38.86 32.94 10.15
C ILE A 78 38.15 32.70 11.50
N LYS A 79 38.60 33.35 12.58
CA LYS A 79 37.91 33.23 13.87
C LYS A 79 36.49 33.81 13.85
N CYS A 80 36.29 34.94 13.19
CA CYS A 80 34.96 35.50 13.00
C CYS A 80 34.08 34.56 12.17
N ASP A 81 34.59 34.08 11.02
CA ASP A 81 33.86 33.16 10.14
C ASP A 81 33.48 31.85 10.86
N VAL A 82 34.36 31.32 11.71
CA VAL A 82 34.09 30.13 12.52
C VAL A 82 32.99 30.39 13.56
N ASN A 83 32.96 31.57 14.18
CA ASN A 83 31.89 31.92 15.11
C ASN A 83 30.54 32.05 14.40
N ASP A 84 30.52 32.70 13.23
CA ASP A 84 29.31 32.85 12.42
C ASP A 84 28.79 31.47 11.93
N LEU A 85 29.71 30.58 11.53
CA LEU A 85 29.39 29.19 11.19
C LEU A 85 28.83 28.42 12.39
N GLN A 86 29.40 28.61 13.58
CA GLN A 86 28.92 27.96 14.80
C GLN A 86 27.48 28.40 15.14
N GLU A 87 27.18 29.70 15.05
CA GLU A 87 25.83 30.23 15.25
C GLU A 87 24.84 29.63 14.23
N LEU A 88 25.23 29.54 12.96
CA LEU A 88 24.41 28.93 11.92
C LEU A 88 24.16 27.44 12.21
N VAL A 89 25.17 26.69 12.66
CA VAL A 89 25.03 25.28 13.04
C VAL A 89 24.07 25.13 14.23
N ASP A 90 24.21 25.96 15.26
CA ASP A 90 23.36 25.92 16.45
C ASP A 90 21.89 26.17 16.12
N VAL A 91 21.60 27.07 15.16
CA VAL A 91 20.24 27.32 14.67
C VAL A 91 19.73 26.19 13.76
N THR A 92 20.58 25.61 12.91
CA THR A 92 20.18 24.63 11.90
C THR A 92 19.97 23.23 12.49
N THR A 93 20.74 22.85 13.51
CA THR A 93 20.68 21.53 14.16
C THR A 93 19.28 21.16 14.68
N PRO A 94 18.56 22.01 15.47
CA PRO A 94 17.21 21.71 15.91
C PRO A 94 16.20 21.68 14.76
N LEU A 95 16.43 22.45 13.68
CA LEU A 95 15.57 22.45 12.50
C LEU A 95 15.63 21.12 11.75
N VAL A 96 16.84 20.58 11.59
CA VAL A 96 17.08 19.26 10.96
C VAL A 96 16.45 18.14 11.81
N GLN A 97 16.64 18.18 13.13
CA GLN A 97 15.99 17.22 14.04
C GLN A 97 14.45 17.31 13.97
N GLY A 98 13.90 18.51 13.90
CA GLY A 98 12.47 18.74 13.70
C GLY A 98 11.96 18.15 12.39
N ASN A 99 12.74 18.22 11.31
CA ASN A 99 12.36 17.63 10.02
C ASN A 99 12.29 16.09 10.09
N ASP A 100 13.27 15.44 10.73
CA ASP A 100 13.24 13.98 10.91
C ASP A 100 12.02 13.53 11.74
N MET A 101 11.67 14.30 12.78
CA MET A 101 10.44 14.07 13.54
C MET A 101 9.18 14.22 12.69
N VAL A 102 9.12 15.23 11.81
CA VAL A 102 7.98 15.44 10.91
C VAL A 102 7.84 14.28 9.92
N VAL A 103 8.94 13.78 9.36
CA VAL A 103 8.94 12.61 8.48
C VAL A 103 8.46 11.37 9.23
N ALA A 104 8.95 11.13 10.46
CA ALA A 104 8.50 10.04 11.30
C ALA A 104 7.00 10.13 11.61
N CYS A 105 6.50 11.31 12.00
CA CYS A 105 5.07 11.55 12.23
C CYS A 105 4.23 11.33 10.96
N ARG A 106 4.72 11.74 9.78
CA ARG A 106 4.03 11.50 8.50
C ARG A 106 3.93 10.01 8.19
N ASN A 107 5.00 9.25 8.41
CA ASN A 107 5.00 7.79 8.22
C ASN A 107 4.02 7.10 9.19
N ILE A 108 4.02 7.52 10.47
CA ILE A 108 3.06 7.02 11.46
C ILE A 108 1.63 7.32 11.01
N ARG A 109 1.35 8.55 10.56
CA ARG A 109 0.02 8.93 10.08
C ARG A 109 -0.40 8.11 8.88
N GLN A 110 0.48 7.92 7.89
CA GLN A 110 0.20 7.07 6.73
C GLN A 110 -0.08 5.61 7.11
N ASN A 111 0.65 5.08 8.09
CA ASN A 111 0.41 3.74 8.61
C ASN A 111 -0.95 3.65 9.32
N ILE A 112 -1.33 4.68 10.08
CA ILE A 112 -2.65 4.78 10.73
C ILE A 112 -3.75 4.82 9.67
N ASP A 113 -3.65 5.69 8.67
CA ASP A 113 -4.64 5.83 7.59
C ASP A 113 -4.82 4.50 6.83
N THR A 114 -3.71 3.86 6.45
CA THR A 114 -3.72 2.53 5.81
C THR A 114 -4.36 1.47 6.71
N SER A 115 -4.14 1.54 8.02
CA SER A 115 -4.74 0.60 8.98
C SER A 115 -6.25 0.83 9.13
N ILE A 116 -6.69 2.08 9.13
CA ILE A 116 -8.12 2.45 9.17
C ILE A 116 -8.82 1.92 7.92
N GLU A 117 -8.26 2.12 6.73
CA GLU A 117 -8.83 1.61 5.47
C GLU A 117 -8.99 0.08 5.50
N ARG A 118 -7.98 -0.63 5.99
CA ARG A 118 -8.01 -2.10 6.15
C ARG A 118 -9.08 -2.54 7.15
N LEU A 119 -9.18 -1.85 8.30
CA LEU A 119 -10.21 -2.15 9.30
C LEU A 119 -11.62 -1.92 8.76
N GLN A 120 -11.85 -0.86 7.99
CA GLN A 120 -13.12 -0.61 7.31
C GLN A 120 -13.45 -1.71 6.28
N GLN A 121 -12.45 -2.21 5.56
CA GLN A 121 -12.65 -3.34 4.65
C GLN A 121 -13.00 -4.63 5.42
N CYS A 122 -12.33 -4.92 6.53
CA CYS A 122 -12.69 -6.04 7.42
C CYS A 122 -14.13 -5.91 7.93
N GLN A 123 -14.53 -4.71 8.36
CA GLN A 123 -15.89 -4.47 8.84
C GLN A 123 -16.93 -4.76 7.75
N ARG A 124 -16.71 -4.25 6.53
CA ARG A 124 -17.61 -4.53 5.39
C ARG A 124 -17.74 -6.03 5.10
N ILE A 125 -16.63 -6.76 5.14
CA ILE A 125 -16.63 -8.22 4.94
C ILE A 125 -17.47 -8.91 6.03
N VAL A 126 -17.29 -8.56 7.29
CA VAL A 126 -18.05 -9.12 8.42
C VAL A 126 -19.55 -8.78 8.33
N GLU A 127 -19.90 -7.58 7.90
CA GLU A 127 -21.30 -7.22 7.65
C GLU A 127 -21.91 -8.06 6.52
N CYS A 128 -21.13 -8.34 5.47
CA CYS A 128 -21.54 -9.23 4.39
C CYS A 128 -21.68 -10.68 4.86
N THR A 129 -20.81 -11.20 5.74
CA THR A 129 -20.99 -12.54 6.32
C THR A 129 -22.30 -12.65 7.10
N ALA A 130 -22.64 -11.62 7.90
CA ALA A 130 -23.91 -11.58 8.61
C ALA A 130 -25.13 -11.52 7.66
N LYS A 131 -24.99 -10.87 6.49
CA LYS A 131 -26.03 -10.89 5.44
C LYS A 131 -26.17 -12.28 4.82
N VAL A 132 -25.08 -13.01 4.58
CA VAL A 132 -25.12 -14.39 4.09
C VAL A 132 -25.91 -15.26 5.05
N ASP A 133 -25.65 -15.18 6.35
CA ASP A 133 -26.40 -15.94 7.36
C ASP A 133 -27.89 -15.59 7.31
N LYS A 134 -28.26 -14.31 7.22
CA LYS A 134 -29.68 -13.91 7.07
C LYS A 134 -30.34 -14.51 5.84
N TYR A 135 -29.66 -14.51 4.69
CA TYR A 135 -30.19 -15.10 3.46
C TYR A 135 -30.32 -16.63 3.55
N ILE A 136 -29.41 -17.31 4.24
CA ILE A 136 -29.50 -18.76 4.51
C ILE A 136 -30.73 -19.04 5.37
N HIS A 137 -30.94 -18.31 6.47
CA HIS A 137 -32.11 -18.47 7.34
C HIS A 137 -33.43 -18.16 6.62
N ALA A 138 -33.44 -17.20 5.69
CA ALA A 138 -34.59 -16.87 4.86
C ALA A 138 -34.80 -17.83 3.66
N ASN A 139 -33.99 -18.90 3.53
CA ASN A 139 -33.99 -19.83 2.41
C ASN A 139 -33.76 -19.18 1.02
N GLN A 140 -33.12 -18.02 0.99
CA GLN A 140 -32.78 -17.26 -0.22
C GLN A 140 -31.37 -17.62 -0.72
N LEU A 141 -31.18 -18.90 -1.05
CA LEU A 141 -29.86 -19.49 -1.34
C LEU A 141 -29.09 -18.79 -2.48
N TYR A 142 -29.80 -18.31 -3.51
CA TYR A 142 -29.19 -17.55 -4.59
C TYR A 142 -28.59 -16.22 -4.13
N HIS A 143 -29.30 -15.48 -3.27
CA HIS A 143 -28.82 -14.21 -2.73
C HIS A 143 -27.61 -14.42 -1.82
N ALA A 144 -27.65 -15.49 -1.01
CA ALA A 144 -26.50 -15.89 -0.19
C ALA A 144 -25.25 -16.15 -1.05
N LEU A 145 -25.38 -16.90 -2.16
CA LEU A 145 -24.28 -17.18 -3.08
C LEU A 145 -23.71 -15.92 -3.72
N LYS A 146 -24.56 -14.97 -4.14
CA LYS A 146 -24.12 -13.71 -4.75
C LYS A 146 -23.32 -12.85 -3.77
N VAL A 147 -23.76 -12.76 -2.52
CA VAL A 147 -23.00 -12.05 -1.48
C VAL A 147 -21.70 -12.76 -1.17
N LEU A 148 -21.70 -14.10 -1.13
CA LEU A 148 -20.50 -14.91 -0.93
C LEU A 148 -19.42 -14.65 -2.00
N ASP A 149 -19.83 -14.50 -3.26
CA ASP A 149 -18.92 -14.17 -4.38
C ASP A 149 -18.36 -12.74 -4.25
N THR A 150 -19.20 -11.80 -3.79
CA THR A 150 -18.76 -10.42 -3.48
C THR A 150 -17.68 -10.43 -2.39
N ILE A 151 -17.89 -11.20 -1.31
CA ILE A 151 -16.90 -11.36 -0.23
C ILE A 151 -15.60 -11.95 -0.77
N LYS A 152 -15.67 -12.93 -1.68
CA LYS A 152 -14.49 -13.56 -2.27
C LYS A 152 -13.64 -12.55 -3.05
N VAL A 153 -14.27 -11.65 -3.81
CA VAL A 153 -13.59 -10.55 -4.51
C VAL A 153 -12.96 -9.59 -3.50
N ASP A 154 -13.69 -9.17 -2.47
CA ASP A 154 -13.17 -8.25 -1.45
C ASP A 154 -11.98 -8.84 -0.68
N VAL A 155 -12.00 -10.13 -0.39
CA VAL A 155 -10.91 -10.86 0.29
C VAL A 155 -9.69 -11.03 -0.62
N SER A 156 -9.87 -11.14 -1.94
CA SER A 156 -8.76 -11.27 -2.89
C SER A 156 -7.85 -10.04 -2.94
N SER A 157 -8.37 -8.88 -2.55
CA SER A 157 -7.62 -7.62 -2.44
C SER A 157 -6.72 -7.56 -1.19
N PHE A 158 -6.96 -8.41 -0.18
CA PHE A 158 -6.20 -8.39 1.06
C PHE A 158 -4.79 -9.00 0.90
N ARG A 159 -3.76 -8.18 1.14
CA ARG A 159 -2.39 -8.64 1.38
C ARG A 159 -2.19 -8.93 2.87
N GLY A 160 -2.74 -10.04 3.36
CA GLY A 160 -2.60 -10.46 4.77
C GLY A 160 -3.07 -11.89 5.03
N ASN A 161 -2.24 -12.70 5.67
CA ASN A 161 -2.43 -14.16 5.68
C ASN A 161 -3.46 -14.69 6.68
N HIS A 162 -3.78 -13.99 7.78
CA HIS A 162 -4.63 -14.58 8.83
C HIS A 162 -6.12 -14.34 8.61
N PHE A 163 -6.55 -13.09 8.47
CA PHE A 163 -7.96 -12.75 8.26
C PHE A 163 -8.48 -13.32 6.94
N ALA A 164 -7.76 -13.09 5.83
CA ALA A 164 -8.16 -13.59 4.52
C ALA A 164 -8.23 -15.13 4.49
N LYS A 165 -7.28 -15.83 5.12
CA LYS A 165 -7.32 -17.30 5.22
C LYS A 165 -8.53 -17.77 6.00
N ARG A 166 -8.79 -17.19 7.18
CA ARG A 166 -9.96 -17.56 7.99
C ARG A 166 -11.28 -17.30 7.29
N VAL A 167 -11.40 -16.18 6.56
CA VAL A 167 -12.59 -15.89 5.75
C VAL A 167 -12.72 -16.88 4.59
N ASN A 168 -11.63 -17.24 3.90
CA ASN A 168 -11.66 -18.25 2.85
C ASN A 168 -12.06 -19.65 3.36
N ASP A 169 -11.56 -20.06 4.53
CA ASP A 169 -11.96 -21.32 5.16
C ASP A 169 -13.46 -21.31 5.50
N TRP A 170 -13.96 -20.18 6.01
CA TRP A 170 -15.39 -19.97 6.24
C TRP A 170 -16.21 -19.96 4.94
N ILE A 171 -15.73 -19.34 3.86
CA ILE A 171 -16.38 -19.36 2.54
C ILE A 171 -16.49 -20.80 2.05
N ALA A 172 -15.43 -21.60 2.17
CA ALA A 172 -15.43 -22.99 1.75
C ALA A 172 -16.45 -23.82 2.56
N SER A 173 -16.48 -23.64 3.89
CA SER A 173 -17.46 -24.31 4.77
C SER A 173 -18.90 -23.87 4.48
N THR A 174 -19.12 -22.59 4.21
CA THR A 174 -20.45 -22.05 3.89
C THR A 174 -20.92 -22.56 2.53
N MET A 175 -20.01 -22.70 1.55
CA MET A 175 -20.32 -23.26 0.24
C MET A 175 -20.74 -24.73 0.34
N THR A 176 -20.09 -25.56 1.17
CA THR A 176 -20.51 -26.95 1.37
C THR A 176 -21.86 -27.03 2.09
N HIS A 177 -22.10 -26.16 3.08
CA HIS A 177 -23.40 -26.05 3.75
C HIS A 177 -24.52 -25.66 2.77
N LEU A 178 -24.30 -24.65 1.93
CA LEU A 178 -25.24 -24.21 0.90
C LEU A 178 -25.57 -25.33 -0.10
N ARG A 179 -24.58 -26.12 -0.52
CA ARG A 179 -24.81 -27.30 -1.38
C ARG A 179 -25.69 -28.34 -0.70
N ALA A 180 -25.40 -28.67 0.55
CA ALA A 180 -26.20 -29.62 1.32
C ALA A 180 -27.65 -29.14 1.50
N LEU A 181 -27.83 -27.86 1.81
CA LEU A 181 -29.16 -27.25 1.96
C LEU A 181 -29.92 -27.22 0.63
N THR A 182 -29.23 -26.91 -0.48
CA THR A 182 -29.83 -26.95 -1.82
C THR A 182 -30.30 -28.37 -2.16
N MET A 183 -29.50 -29.40 -1.86
CA MET A 183 -29.84 -30.80 -2.10
C MET A 183 -31.00 -31.30 -1.20
N LYS A 184 -31.05 -30.85 0.06
CA LYS A 184 -32.19 -31.11 0.95
C LYS A 184 -33.46 -30.45 0.42
N ASN A 185 -33.37 -29.20 -0.04
CA ASN A 185 -34.51 -28.47 -0.60
C ASN A 185 -35.03 -29.12 -1.88
N THR A 186 -34.15 -29.61 -2.76
CA THR A 186 -34.58 -30.34 -3.96
C THR A 186 -35.24 -31.67 -3.62
N SER A 187 -34.74 -32.39 -2.62
CA SER A 187 -35.35 -33.65 -2.15
C SER A 187 -36.75 -33.41 -1.55
N THR A 188 -36.87 -32.40 -0.69
CA THR A 188 -38.15 -32.02 -0.07
C THR A 188 -39.15 -31.60 -1.14
N TRP A 189 -38.71 -30.78 -2.11
CA TRP A 189 -39.56 -30.38 -3.22
C TRP A 189 -40.02 -31.55 -4.10
N LEU A 190 -39.15 -32.54 -4.35
CA LEU A 190 -39.51 -33.75 -5.11
C LEU A 190 -40.62 -34.55 -4.42
N GLU A 191 -40.57 -34.63 -3.09
CA GLU A 191 -41.62 -35.27 -2.30
C GLU A 191 -42.92 -34.46 -2.33
N ASP A 192 -42.83 -33.15 -2.13
CA ASP A 192 -43.99 -32.24 -2.17
C ASP A 192 -44.70 -32.27 -3.52
N ILE A 193 -43.95 -32.24 -4.63
CA ILE A 193 -44.54 -32.31 -5.97
C ILE A 193 -45.10 -33.69 -6.27
N ARG A 194 -44.52 -34.78 -5.76
CA ARG A 194 -45.08 -36.14 -5.92
C ARG A 194 -46.47 -36.22 -5.30
N ASN A 195 -46.63 -35.71 -4.08
CA ASN A 195 -47.90 -35.67 -3.37
C ASN A 195 -48.90 -34.71 -4.02
N ALA A 196 -48.46 -33.50 -4.38
CA ALA A 196 -49.32 -32.50 -4.98
C ALA A 196 -49.75 -32.87 -6.42
N ALA A 197 -48.87 -33.47 -7.23
CA ALA A 197 -49.18 -33.88 -8.59
C ALA A 197 -50.27 -34.96 -8.64
N SER A 198 -50.29 -35.89 -7.68
CA SER A 198 -51.36 -36.89 -7.55
C SER A 198 -52.72 -36.22 -7.29
N SER A 199 -52.78 -35.30 -6.32
CA SER A 199 -54.00 -34.54 -6.01
C SER A 199 -54.46 -33.67 -7.18
N ILE A 200 -53.53 -32.96 -7.83
CA ILE A 200 -53.82 -32.09 -8.96
C ILE A 200 -54.28 -32.91 -10.18
N GLY A 201 -53.64 -34.05 -10.43
CA GLY A 201 -54.06 -34.99 -11.48
C GLY A 201 -55.46 -35.54 -11.25
N ALA A 202 -55.79 -35.94 -10.02
CA ALA A 202 -57.13 -36.41 -9.66
C ALA A 202 -58.19 -35.30 -9.81
N GLN A 203 -57.88 -34.06 -9.41
CA GLN A 203 -58.76 -32.91 -9.61
C GLN A 203 -58.93 -32.57 -11.09
N ALA A 204 -57.87 -32.66 -11.89
CA ALA A 204 -57.92 -32.43 -13.33
C ALA A 204 -58.75 -33.51 -14.04
N MET A 205 -58.61 -34.78 -13.65
CA MET A 205 -59.43 -35.88 -14.19
C MET A 205 -60.91 -35.70 -13.85
N LYS A 206 -61.23 -35.44 -12.58
CA LYS A 206 -62.63 -35.21 -12.15
C LYS A 206 -63.26 -34.02 -12.88
N ARG A 207 -62.53 -32.90 -12.98
CA ARG A 207 -63.01 -31.70 -13.66
C ARG A 207 -63.05 -31.87 -15.18
N GLY A 208 -62.18 -32.70 -15.76
CA GLY A 208 -62.22 -33.09 -17.16
C GLY A 208 -63.44 -33.93 -17.50
N ASP A 209 -63.82 -34.86 -16.62
CA ASP A 209 -65.05 -35.66 -16.74
C ASP A 209 -66.31 -34.79 -16.58
N GLU A 210 -66.30 -33.79 -15.69
CA GLU A 210 -67.41 -32.83 -15.50
C GLU A 210 -67.52 -31.80 -16.66
N ALA A 211 -66.41 -31.43 -17.28
CA ALA A 211 -66.36 -30.48 -18.39
C ALA A 211 -66.59 -31.13 -19.77
N MET A 212 -66.51 -32.47 -19.86
CA MET A 212 -66.86 -33.20 -21.08
C MET A 212 -68.39 -33.20 -21.19
N PRO A 213 -68.99 -32.48 -22.17
CA PRO A 213 -70.43 -32.62 -22.40
C PRO A 213 -70.73 -34.09 -22.68
N PRO A 214 -71.90 -34.62 -22.28
CA PRO A 214 -72.29 -35.97 -22.67
C PRO A 214 -72.13 -36.03 -24.18
N ARG A 215 -71.36 -37.01 -24.66
CA ARG A 215 -71.19 -37.25 -26.09
C ARG A 215 -72.57 -37.10 -26.71
N LEU A 216 -72.78 -36.04 -27.49
CA LEU A 216 -73.99 -35.92 -28.29
C LEU A 216 -73.99 -37.22 -29.10
N SER A 217 -74.91 -38.11 -28.74
CA SER A 217 -75.22 -39.28 -29.54
C SER A 217 -75.32 -38.76 -30.95
N SER A 218 -74.42 -39.22 -31.81
CA SER A 218 -74.41 -38.89 -33.22
C SER A 218 -75.74 -39.35 -33.79
N ASP A 219 -76.75 -38.48 -33.74
CA ASP A 219 -77.99 -38.69 -34.45
C ASP A 219 -77.63 -38.48 -35.92
N GLU A 220 -77.49 -39.61 -36.61
CA GLU A 220 -77.37 -39.66 -38.05
C GLU A 220 -78.65 -39.11 -38.67
N SER A 221 -78.71 -37.79 -38.90
CA SER A 221 -79.73 -37.15 -39.71
C SER A 221 -79.19 -35.83 -40.28
N GLY A 222 -78.82 -35.87 -41.56
CA GLY A 222 -78.20 -34.76 -42.29
C GLY A 222 -79.14 -33.57 -42.53
N GLY A 223 -79.17 -32.63 -41.59
CA GLY A 223 -79.76 -31.30 -41.78
C GLY A 223 -78.95 -30.22 -41.05
N LEU A 224 -78.64 -29.11 -41.72
CA LEU A 224 -78.02 -27.92 -41.12
C LEU A 224 -79.06 -27.19 -40.24
N HIS A 225 -79.18 -27.60 -38.98
CA HIS A 225 -79.97 -26.87 -37.98
C HIS A 225 -79.09 -25.81 -37.32
N LEU A 226 -79.50 -24.54 -37.37
CA LEU A 226 -78.80 -23.46 -36.68
C LEU A 226 -79.06 -23.58 -35.17
N PRO A 227 -78.03 -23.63 -34.30
CA PRO A 227 -78.21 -23.75 -32.85
C PRO A 227 -79.03 -22.59 -32.28
N SER A 228 -79.86 -22.87 -31.28
CA SER A 228 -80.66 -21.82 -30.61
C SER A 228 -79.77 -20.83 -29.84
N LEU A 229 -80.24 -19.59 -29.62
CA LEU A 229 -79.48 -18.58 -28.88
C LEU A 229 -79.20 -19.02 -27.42
N GLU A 230 -80.09 -19.82 -26.83
CA GLU A 230 -79.90 -20.42 -25.51
C GLU A 230 -78.79 -21.48 -25.51
N GLU A 231 -78.70 -22.32 -26.56
CA GLU A 231 -77.60 -23.28 -26.73
C GLU A 231 -76.24 -22.58 -26.87
N LEU A 232 -76.18 -21.51 -27.67
CA LEU A 232 -74.95 -20.72 -27.84
C LEU A 232 -74.54 -20.00 -26.54
N SER A 233 -75.51 -19.48 -25.79
CA SER A 233 -75.31 -18.88 -24.47
C SER A 233 -74.76 -19.89 -23.46
N LEU A 234 -75.37 -21.07 -23.39
CA LEU A 234 -74.94 -22.16 -22.50
C LEU A 234 -73.54 -22.67 -22.88
N HIS A 235 -73.26 -22.79 -24.17
CA HIS A 235 -71.95 -23.17 -24.68
C HIS A 235 -70.87 -22.12 -24.34
N ALA A 236 -71.17 -20.83 -24.50
CA ALA A 236 -70.27 -19.75 -24.13
C ALA A 236 -70.01 -19.69 -22.61
N GLN A 237 -71.02 -19.98 -21.78
CA GLN A 237 -70.85 -20.10 -20.32
C GLN A 237 -69.96 -21.29 -19.95
N ASN A 238 -70.14 -22.44 -20.60
CA ASN A 238 -69.28 -23.61 -20.42
C ASN A 238 -67.82 -23.32 -20.82
N ILE A 239 -67.58 -22.64 -21.95
CA ILE A 239 -66.23 -22.23 -22.36
C ILE A 239 -65.58 -21.27 -21.33
N ARG A 240 -66.35 -20.34 -20.76
CA ARG A 240 -65.84 -19.43 -19.73
C ARG A 240 -65.50 -20.18 -18.45
N ALA A 241 -66.34 -21.13 -18.05
CA ALA A 241 -66.11 -21.96 -16.87
C ALA A 241 -64.85 -22.85 -17.05
N THR A 242 -64.67 -23.48 -18.21
CA THR A 242 -63.47 -24.29 -18.49
C THR A 242 -62.19 -23.45 -18.54
N ASN A 243 -62.24 -22.25 -19.12
CA ASN A 243 -61.09 -21.32 -19.13
C ASN A 243 -60.72 -20.83 -17.73
N ALA A 244 -61.69 -20.53 -16.86
CA ALA A 244 -61.42 -20.14 -15.48
C ALA A 244 -60.77 -21.28 -14.67
N LEU A 245 -61.25 -22.52 -14.85
CA LEU A 245 -60.67 -23.71 -14.23
C LEU A 245 -59.24 -23.97 -14.71
N HIS A 246 -58.94 -23.71 -15.99
CA HIS A 246 -57.59 -23.82 -16.54
C HIS A 246 -56.63 -22.80 -15.92
N ALA A 247 -57.09 -21.55 -15.69
CA ALA A 247 -56.29 -20.52 -15.05
C ALA A 247 -55.91 -20.89 -13.61
N ASP A 248 -56.85 -21.39 -12.81
CA ASP A 248 -56.61 -21.85 -11.43
C ASP A 248 -55.60 -23.00 -11.39
N TYR A 249 -55.74 -23.96 -12.32
CA TYR A 249 -54.81 -25.08 -12.46
C TYR A 249 -53.40 -24.60 -12.81
N CYS A 250 -53.26 -23.67 -13.77
CA CYS A 250 -51.97 -23.10 -14.15
C CYS A 250 -51.31 -22.37 -12.98
N GLN A 251 -52.07 -21.62 -12.18
CA GLN A 251 -51.55 -20.92 -11.02
C GLN A 251 -51.05 -21.88 -9.93
N GLN A 252 -51.79 -22.96 -9.67
CA GLN A 252 -51.39 -23.99 -8.71
C GLN A 252 -50.14 -24.77 -9.17
N ALA A 253 -50.07 -25.10 -10.46
CA ALA A 253 -48.89 -25.74 -11.05
C ALA A 253 -47.65 -24.84 -11.02
N LEU A 254 -47.79 -23.54 -11.31
CA LEU A 254 -46.70 -22.56 -11.22
C LEU A 254 -46.18 -22.40 -9.78
N ALA A 255 -47.07 -22.39 -8.79
CA ALA A 255 -46.68 -22.33 -7.38
C ALA A 255 -45.81 -23.54 -6.99
N LEU A 256 -46.13 -24.72 -7.50
CA LEU A 256 -45.35 -25.95 -7.30
C LEU A 256 -44.04 -25.96 -8.09
N LEU A 257 -43.97 -25.32 -9.26
CA LEU A 257 -42.75 -25.28 -10.08
C LEU A 257 -41.74 -24.21 -9.61
N ALA A 258 -42.20 -23.14 -8.96
CA ALA A 258 -41.36 -22.01 -8.57
C ALA A 258 -40.16 -22.39 -7.68
N PRO A 259 -40.26 -23.31 -6.70
CA PRO A 259 -39.12 -23.79 -5.93
C PRO A 259 -38.06 -24.49 -6.79
N MET A 260 -38.47 -25.25 -7.81
CA MET A 260 -37.57 -25.94 -8.74
C MET A 260 -36.84 -24.98 -9.66
N LEU A 261 -37.51 -23.93 -10.14
CA LEU A 261 -36.85 -22.89 -10.91
C LEU A 261 -35.78 -22.17 -10.09
N ARG A 262 -36.03 -21.94 -8.79
CA ARG A 262 -35.05 -21.34 -7.87
C ARG A 262 -33.86 -22.27 -7.61
N THR A 263 -34.07 -23.56 -7.35
CA THR A 263 -32.97 -24.52 -7.14
C THR A 263 -32.18 -24.73 -8.43
N LEU A 264 -32.84 -24.82 -9.59
CA LEU A 264 -32.16 -24.89 -10.89
C LEU A 264 -31.29 -23.67 -11.15
N HIS A 265 -31.76 -22.47 -10.78
CA HIS A 265 -30.95 -21.25 -10.87
C HIS A 265 -29.70 -21.32 -9.98
N VAL A 266 -29.82 -21.88 -8.77
CA VAL A 266 -28.70 -22.11 -7.85
C VAL A 266 -27.71 -23.14 -8.42
N TYR A 267 -28.18 -24.28 -8.92
CA TYR A 267 -27.33 -25.31 -9.55
C TYR A 267 -26.64 -24.81 -10.83
N LYS A 268 -27.31 -23.93 -11.60
CA LYS A 268 -26.70 -23.26 -12.76
C LYS A 268 -25.57 -22.33 -12.33
N TYR A 269 -25.75 -21.58 -11.25
CA TYR A 269 -24.71 -20.72 -10.69
C TYR A 269 -23.55 -21.52 -10.08
N LEU A 270 -23.81 -22.69 -9.50
CA LEU A 270 -22.80 -23.59 -8.95
C LEU A 270 -22.07 -24.43 -10.02
N HIS A 271 -22.48 -24.35 -11.29
CA HIS A 271 -22.01 -25.20 -12.40
C HIS A 271 -22.19 -26.72 -12.17
N THR A 272 -23.13 -27.11 -11.30
CA THR A 272 -23.40 -28.52 -10.94
C THR A 272 -24.75 -29.03 -11.49
N THR A 273 -25.19 -28.50 -12.63
CA THR A 273 -26.45 -28.90 -13.28
C THR A 273 -26.50 -30.39 -13.64
N SER A 274 -25.35 -31.01 -13.93
CA SER A 274 -25.23 -32.46 -14.18
C SER A 274 -25.56 -33.30 -12.94
N GLU A 275 -25.22 -32.83 -11.74
CA GLU A 275 -25.54 -33.51 -10.48
C GLU A 275 -27.05 -33.44 -10.20
N LEU A 276 -27.67 -32.27 -10.44
CA LEU A 276 -29.12 -32.12 -10.35
C LEU A 276 -29.84 -33.05 -11.34
N ALA A 277 -29.37 -33.13 -12.59
CA ALA A 277 -29.99 -33.99 -13.61
C ALA A 277 -29.90 -35.48 -13.23
N LYS A 278 -28.76 -35.92 -12.72
CA LYS A 278 -28.59 -37.30 -12.19
C LYS A 278 -29.51 -37.54 -10.99
N PHE A 279 -29.49 -36.63 -10.02
CA PHE A 279 -30.31 -36.74 -8.81
C PHE A 279 -31.81 -36.77 -9.13
N TYR A 280 -32.27 -35.89 -10.02
CA TYR A 280 -33.64 -35.87 -10.50
C TYR A 280 -34.01 -37.18 -11.20
N ASN A 281 -33.17 -37.67 -12.12
CA ASN A 281 -33.45 -38.92 -12.84
C ASN A 281 -33.49 -40.14 -11.92
N THR A 282 -32.67 -40.19 -10.88
CA THR A 282 -32.69 -41.28 -9.88
C THR A 282 -33.94 -41.23 -9.01
N ASN A 283 -34.43 -40.04 -8.64
CA ASN A 283 -35.58 -39.84 -7.75
C ASN A 283 -36.91 -39.61 -8.49
N ARG A 284 -36.92 -39.72 -9.83
CA ARG A 284 -38.13 -39.61 -10.65
C ARG A 284 -39.00 -40.88 -10.60
N MET A 285 -38.41 -42.03 -10.25
CA MET A 285 -39.11 -43.30 -10.03
C MET A 285 -39.82 -43.30 -8.67
#